data_AF-A0A7K6KVY5-F1
#
_entry.id   AF-A0A7K6KVY5-F1
#
_cell.length_a   1.000
_cell.length_b   1.000
_cell.length_c   1.000
_cell.angle_alpha   90.00
_cell.angle_beta   90.00
_cell.angle_gamma   90.00
#
_symmetry.space_group_name_H-M   'P 1'
#
loop_
_entity.id
_entity.type
_entity.pdbx_description
1 polymer ?
#
loop_
_entity_poly.entity_id
_entity_poly.type
_entity_poly.pdbx_seq_one_letter_code
_entity_poly.pdbx_strand_id
1 'polypeptide(L)'
;GQNLKLQQPQDKVLVTAGDTLTLNCTMSGLAGPGAVRWLKGWGSGNKTVYDQRGDSLPHVTRAVVGSDTDFTIHIRNIQPEDMGTYYCVKFVKTLTGAEEVSQRGNGTEVFVQAKPSLPLVSGPEQRAMPGQSVPFTCTTGGFFPKEIGVKWFKNRDPMSAQLPQLTEWPVKSYNVSSTVMVTLQKDDVRSQLVCEVQHSTLPAPLRGRYQLSRALRVPPSVEVRAEPSPVEVNKTVTFTCHMKEFYPANMSVSWLENGVEIKVENISRPSELPRGLFELRRQVEVQATEEKNGSTITCVVVHDAQAPVNYSAILWISNPAQE
;
A
#
# COMPACT_ATOMS: atom_id res chain seq x y z
N GLY A 1 33.00 -46.23 -32.64
CA GLY A 1 32.90 -45.78 -31.24
C GLY A 1 32.04 -44.55 -31.18
N GLN A 2 31.14 -44.42 -30.21
CA GLN A 2 30.26 -43.25 -30.11
C GLN A 2 31.08 -42.01 -29.74
N ASN A 3 31.00 -40.97 -30.59
CA ASN A 3 31.61 -39.67 -30.32
C ASN A 3 30.99 -39.07 -29.06
N LEU A 4 31.83 -38.46 -28.22
CA LEU A 4 31.39 -37.73 -27.03
C LEU A 4 30.39 -36.63 -27.42
N LYS A 5 29.24 -36.59 -26.75
CA LYS A 5 28.21 -35.57 -26.94
C LYS A 5 27.69 -35.04 -25.61
N LEU A 6 27.91 -33.75 -25.38
CA LEU A 6 27.40 -32.95 -24.29
C LEU A 6 26.09 -32.27 -24.74
N GLN A 7 25.00 -32.55 -24.04
CA GLN A 7 23.67 -32.07 -24.37
C GLN A 7 23.24 -31.04 -23.33
N GLN A 8 23.00 -29.81 -23.81
CA GLN A 8 22.30 -28.77 -23.07
C GLN A 8 20.98 -28.51 -23.81
N PRO A 9 19.87 -29.15 -23.39
CA PRO A 9 18.62 -29.11 -24.15
C PRO A 9 17.85 -27.79 -23.98
N GLN A 10 18.21 -26.97 -22.98
CA GLN A 10 17.54 -25.69 -22.72
C GLN A 10 18.27 -24.56 -23.45
N ASP A 11 17.63 -24.00 -24.47
CA ASP A 11 18.15 -22.80 -25.14
C ASP A 11 17.95 -21.56 -24.26
N LYS A 12 16.78 -21.44 -23.62
CA LYS A 12 16.39 -20.31 -22.76
C LYS A 12 15.63 -20.78 -21.53
N VAL A 13 15.84 -20.11 -20.40
CA VAL A 13 15.12 -20.35 -19.15
C VAL A 13 14.69 -19.02 -18.54
N LEU A 14 13.41 -18.90 -18.20
CA LEU A 14 12.86 -17.79 -17.42
C LEU A 14 12.59 -18.26 -15.99
N VAL A 15 13.11 -17.55 -15.00
CA VAL A 15 12.97 -17.90 -13.58
C VAL A 15 12.59 -16.66 -12.74
N THR A 16 11.81 -16.86 -11.68
CA THR A 16 11.49 -15.76 -10.76
C THR A 16 12.62 -15.55 -9.77
N ALA A 17 12.94 -14.30 -9.43
CA ALA A 17 13.90 -13.99 -8.38
C ALA A 17 13.50 -14.67 -7.06
N GLY A 18 14.47 -15.25 -6.36
CA GLY A 18 14.27 -16.07 -5.16
C GLY A 18 14.02 -17.57 -5.43
N ASP A 19 13.60 -17.95 -6.63
CA ASP A 19 13.38 -19.36 -6.98
C ASP A 19 14.71 -20.09 -7.24
N THR A 20 14.62 -21.41 -7.46
CA THR A 20 15.77 -22.25 -7.85
C THR A 20 15.82 -22.42 -9.36
N LEU A 21 16.91 -22.00 -9.98
CA LEU A 21 17.19 -22.22 -11.40
C LEU A 21 17.77 -23.63 -11.60
N THR A 22 17.25 -24.37 -12.59
CA THR A 22 17.76 -25.68 -13.00
C THR A 22 18.37 -25.59 -14.38
N LEU A 23 19.65 -25.96 -14.50
CA LEU A 23 20.38 -25.97 -15.76
C LEU A 23 20.78 -27.41 -16.11
N ASN A 24 20.19 -27.93 -17.18
CA ASN A 24 20.32 -29.32 -17.60
C ASN A 24 21.58 -29.52 -18.45
N CYS A 25 22.36 -30.53 -18.09
CA CYS A 25 23.47 -30.98 -18.90
C CYS A 25 23.66 -32.48 -18.76
N THR A 26 23.63 -33.21 -19.87
CA THR A 26 23.90 -34.65 -19.89
C THR A 26 24.99 -34.98 -20.90
N MET A 27 25.76 -36.02 -20.61
CA MET A 27 26.88 -36.47 -21.42
C MET A 27 26.62 -37.90 -21.89
N SER A 28 26.87 -38.14 -23.18
CA SER A 28 26.77 -39.45 -23.82
C SER A 28 28.08 -39.77 -24.56
N GLY A 29 28.45 -41.05 -24.59
CA GLY A 29 29.71 -41.52 -25.16
C GLY A 29 30.86 -41.62 -24.16
N LEU A 30 32.00 -42.16 -24.61
CA LEU A 30 33.20 -42.32 -23.79
C LEU A 30 34.01 -41.03 -23.81
N ALA A 31 34.26 -40.46 -22.62
CA ALA A 31 35.08 -39.27 -22.46
C ALA A 31 36.43 -39.62 -21.82
N GLY A 32 37.50 -38.95 -22.24
CA GLY A 32 38.79 -39.01 -21.55
C GLY A 32 38.71 -38.45 -20.10
N PRO A 33 39.73 -38.73 -19.26
CA PRO A 33 39.77 -38.24 -17.89
C PRO A 33 39.76 -36.70 -17.86
N GLY A 34 38.90 -36.11 -17.03
CA GLY A 34 38.75 -34.67 -16.92
C GLY A 34 37.41 -34.24 -16.32
N ALA A 35 37.31 -33.01 -15.83
CA ALA A 35 36.14 -32.51 -15.13
C ALA A 35 35.11 -31.87 -16.06
N VAL A 36 33.85 -31.84 -15.63
CA VAL A 36 32.82 -30.97 -16.23
C VAL A 36 32.62 -29.75 -15.35
N ARG A 37 32.55 -28.57 -15.97
CA ARG A 37 32.29 -27.30 -15.31
C ARG A 37 31.09 -26.60 -15.92
N TRP A 38 30.42 -25.78 -15.10
CA TRP A 38 29.49 -24.78 -15.58
C TRP A 38 30.14 -23.40 -15.55
N LEU A 39 30.12 -22.71 -16.69
CA LEU A 39 30.67 -21.36 -16.84
C LEU A 39 29.54 -20.38 -17.17
N LYS A 40 29.53 -19.22 -16.53
CA LYS A 40 28.70 -18.07 -16.91
C LYS A 40 29.51 -17.16 -17.83
N GLY A 41 28.98 -16.89 -19.02
CA GLY A 41 29.70 -16.17 -20.08
C GLY A 41 30.78 -17.01 -20.76
N TRP A 42 31.47 -16.41 -21.74
CA TRP A 42 32.52 -17.06 -22.52
C TRP A 42 33.72 -16.11 -22.72
N GLY A 43 34.90 -16.68 -23.00
CA GLY A 43 36.14 -15.91 -23.18
C GLY A 43 36.79 -15.49 -21.85
N SER A 44 37.58 -14.41 -21.89
CA SER A 44 38.39 -13.92 -20.76
C SER A 44 37.60 -13.42 -19.56
N GLY A 45 36.30 -13.14 -19.72
CA GLY A 45 35.40 -12.68 -18.65
C GLY A 45 34.46 -13.76 -18.10
N ASN A 46 34.69 -15.04 -18.41
CA ASN A 46 33.85 -16.12 -17.90
C ASN A 46 34.02 -16.30 -16.38
N LYS A 47 32.98 -16.81 -15.72
CA LYS A 47 33.00 -17.11 -14.29
C LYS A 47 32.60 -18.57 -14.08
N THR A 48 33.38 -19.31 -13.29
CA THR A 48 33.02 -20.66 -12.89
C THR A 48 31.87 -20.61 -11.90
N VAL A 49 30.78 -21.29 -12.25
CA VAL A 49 29.56 -21.39 -11.44
C VAL A 49 29.59 -22.69 -10.63
N TYR A 50 30.06 -23.76 -11.27
CA TYR A 50 30.23 -25.07 -10.66
C TYR A 50 31.47 -25.76 -11.23
N ASP A 51 32.28 -26.35 -10.34
CA ASP A 51 33.38 -27.24 -10.69
C ASP A 51 33.21 -28.58 -9.96
N GLN A 52 33.27 -29.69 -10.71
CA GLN A 52 33.23 -31.05 -10.18
C GLN A 52 34.37 -31.33 -9.17
N ARG A 53 35.50 -30.60 -9.24
CA ARG A 53 36.68 -30.81 -8.37
C ARG A 53 36.66 -30.01 -7.06
N GLY A 54 35.71 -29.09 -6.84
CA GLY A 54 35.51 -28.44 -5.54
C GLY A 54 35.26 -26.93 -5.53
N ASP A 55 35.53 -26.20 -6.62
CA ASP A 55 35.34 -24.73 -6.69
C ASP A 55 33.93 -24.36 -7.18
N SER A 56 32.90 -24.70 -6.40
CA SER A 56 31.50 -24.34 -6.68
C SER A 56 30.99 -23.25 -5.74
N LEU A 57 30.15 -22.36 -6.27
CA LEU A 57 29.46 -21.37 -5.43
C LEU A 57 28.55 -22.08 -4.41
N PRO A 58 28.46 -21.60 -3.15
CA PRO A 58 27.81 -22.33 -2.06
C PRO A 58 26.31 -22.56 -2.24
N HIS A 59 25.65 -21.78 -3.10
CA HIS A 59 24.22 -21.93 -3.42
C HIS A 59 23.97 -22.81 -4.65
N VAL A 60 25.02 -23.42 -5.21
CA VAL A 60 24.96 -24.28 -6.41
C VAL A 60 25.16 -25.74 -6.01
N THR A 61 24.26 -26.61 -6.45
CA THR A 61 24.26 -28.04 -6.11
C THR A 61 24.00 -28.90 -7.34
N ARG A 62 24.46 -30.16 -7.34
CA ARG A 62 24.14 -31.12 -8.41
C ARG A 62 22.73 -31.66 -8.25
N ALA A 63 22.02 -31.86 -9.35
CA ALA A 63 20.72 -32.54 -9.33
C ALA A 63 20.86 -34.01 -8.94
N VAL A 64 21.86 -34.68 -9.50
CA VAL A 64 22.23 -36.06 -9.16
C VAL A 64 23.67 -36.08 -8.65
N VAL A 65 23.83 -36.24 -7.34
CA VAL A 65 25.14 -36.25 -6.68
C VAL A 65 25.95 -37.47 -7.15
N GLY A 66 27.19 -37.23 -7.59
CA GLY A 66 28.10 -38.30 -8.00
C GLY A 66 27.80 -38.93 -9.38
N SER A 67 26.86 -38.41 -10.16
CA SER A 67 26.62 -38.90 -11.51
C SER A 67 27.74 -38.50 -12.47
N ASP A 68 28.24 -39.47 -13.24
CA ASP A 68 29.25 -39.26 -14.29
C ASP A 68 28.66 -38.92 -15.67
N THR A 69 27.32 -38.97 -15.80
CA THR A 69 26.62 -38.76 -17.07
C THR A 69 25.63 -37.60 -17.01
N ASP A 70 25.04 -37.32 -15.85
CA ASP A 70 24.18 -36.16 -15.64
C ASP A 70 24.97 -35.11 -14.88
N PHE A 71 25.15 -33.93 -15.46
CA PHE A 71 25.85 -32.75 -14.96
C PHE A 71 24.92 -31.58 -14.62
N THR A 72 23.63 -31.86 -14.46
CA THR A 72 22.61 -30.87 -14.13
C THR A 72 22.89 -30.23 -12.77
N ILE A 73 22.71 -28.90 -12.70
CA ILE A 73 22.90 -28.10 -11.48
C ILE A 73 21.63 -27.33 -11.11
N HIS A 74 21.47 -27.11 -9.80
CA HIS A 74 20.49 -26.22 -9.19
C HIS A 74 21.19 -25.02 -8.58
N ILE A 75 20.75 -23.82 -8.93
CA ILE A 75 21.23 -22.54 -8.40
C ILE A 75 20.08 -21.94 -7.57
N ARG A 76 20.23 -21.91 -6.25
CA ARG A 76 19.17 -21.44 -5.33
C ARG A 76 19.18 -19.92 -5.20
N ASN A 77 18.01 -19.35 -4.89
CA ASN A 77 17.83 -17.93 -4.61
C ASN A 77 18.34 -17.02 -5.74
N ILE A 78 17.95 -17.35 -6.97
CA ILE A 78 18.41 -16.62 -8.17
C ILE A 78 18.06 -15.14 -8.07
N GLN A 79 18.96 -14.27 -8.50
CA GLN A 79 18.75 -12.81 -8.50
C GLN A 79 18.89 -12.22 -9.90
N PRO A 80 18.40 -10.99 -10.17
CA PRO A 80 18.54 -10.37 -11.49
C PRO A 80 19.99 -10.23 -11.99
N GLU A 81 20.99 -10.18 -11.11
CA GLU A 81 22.41 -10.24 -11.45
C GLU A 81 22.86 -11.59 -12.04
N ASP A 82 22.13 -12.66 -11.76
CA ASP A 82 22.44 -14.00 -12.25
C ASP A 82 22.07 -14.19 -13.72
N MET A 83 21.36 -13.25 -14.34
CA MET A 83 21.11 -13.24 -15.78
C MET A 83 22.40 -13.40 -16.62
N GLY A 84 22.28 -14.14 -17.72
CA GLY A 84 23.38 -14.38 -18.66
C GLY A 84 23.32 -15.77 -19.29
N THR A 85 24.31 -16.08 -20.12
CA THR A 85 24.39 -17.38 -20.78
C THR A 85 25.29 -18.33 -20.00
N TYR A 86 24.79 -19.53 -19.72
CA TYR A 86 25.48 -20.57 -18.97
C TYR A 86 25.88 -21.73 -19.88
N TYR A 87 27.13 -22.13 -19.83
CA TYR A 87 27.70 -23.19 -20.66
C TYR A 87 28.14 -24.37 -19.80
N CYS A 88 27.71 -25.57 -20.18
CA CYS A 88 28.26 -26.81 -19.66
C CYS A 88 29.48 -27.17 -20.52
N VAL A 89 30.61 -27.42 -19.88
CA VAL A 89 31.89 -27.59 -20.57
C VAL A 89 32.62 -28.81 -20.03
N LYS A 90 32.97 -29.74 -20.93
CA LYS A 90 33.81 -30.89 -20.62
C LYS A 90 35.27 -30.54 -20.91
N PHE A 91 36.11 -30.67 -19.88
CA PHE A 91 37.55 -30.58 -19.99
C PHE A 91 38.17 -31.98 -20.03
N VAL A 92 39.25 -32.13 -20.78
CA VAL A 92 40.06 -33.36 -20.82
C VAL A 92 41.49 -33.00 -20.42
N LYS A 93 42.10 -33.86 -19.59
CA LYS A 93 43.50 -33.73 -19.21
C LYS A 93 44.41 -34.21 -20.33
N THR A 94 45.36 -33.38 -20.74
CA THR A 94 46.40 -33.74 -21.69
C THR A 94 47.56 -34.47 -20.98
N LEU A 95 48.48 -35.04 -21.76
CA LEU A 95 49.67 -35.74 -21.25
C LEU A 95 50.58 -34.84 -20.40
N THR A 96 50.53 -33.52 -20.61
CA THR A 96 51.27 -32.51 -19.83
C THR A 96 50.58 -32.11 -18.53
N GLY A 97 49.40 -32.68 -18.25
CA GLY A 97 48.58 -32.35 -17.08
C GLY A 97 47.71 -31.10 -17.23
N ALA A 98 47.79 -30.40 -18.35
CA ALA A 98 46.93 -29.26 -18.66
C ALA A 98 45.50 -29.71 -18.98
N GLU A 99 44.50 -28.89 -18.67
CA GLU A 99 43.10 -29.15 -19.01
C GLU A 99 42.70 -28.36 -20.26
N GLU A 100 42.23 -29.06 -21.28
CA GLU A 100 41.74 -28.46 -22.53
C GLU A 100 40.23 -28.68 -22.68
N VAL A 101 39.55 -27.73 -23.32
CA VAL A 101 38.13 -27.85 -23.64
C VAL A 101 37.96 -28.92 -24.72
N SER A 102 37.34 -30.03 -24.36
CA SER A 102 37.03 -31.11 -25.30
C SER A 102 35.68 -30.89 -25.97
N GLN A 103 34.67 -30.47 -25.21
CA GLN A 103 33.35 -30.18 -25.75
C GLN A 103 32.65 -29.13 -24.91
N ARG A 104 31.81 -28.34 -25.59
CA ARG A 104 30.96 -27.32 -25.01
C ARG A 104 29.52 -27.59 -25.44
N GLY A 105 28.56 -27.46 -24.55
CA GLY A 105 27.16 -27.42 -24.95
C GLY A 105 26.80 -26.10 -25.65
N ASN A 106 25.57 -26.01 -26.14
CA ASN A 106 25.12 -24.84 -26.92
C ASN A 106 24.96 -23.57 -26.07
N GLY A 107 24.89 -23.71 -24.75
CA GLY A 107 24.62 -22.62 -23.83
C GLY A 107 23.13 -22.43 -23.56
N THR A 108 22.80 -22.00 -22.34
CA THR A 108 21.44 -21.72 -21.88
C THR A 108 21.36 -20.25 -21.47
N GLU A 109 20.52 -19.47 -22.14
CA GLU A 109 20.28 -18.06 -21.81
C GLU A 109 19.27 -17.93 -20.66
N VAL A 110 19.70 -17.37 -19.53
CA VAL A 110 18.90 -17.23 -18.32
C VAL A 110 18.34 -15.82 -18.22
N PHE A 111 17.01 -15.75 -18.13
CA PHE A 111 16.25 -14.55 -17.82
C PHE A 111 15.68 -14.64 -16.40
N VAL A 112 15.81 -13.57 -15.65
CA VAL A 112 15.25 -13.43 -14.31
C VAL A 112 14.18 -12.36 -14.30
N GLN A 113 13.08 -12.61 -13.61
CA GLN A 113 12.01 -11.63 -13.41
C GLN A 113 11.63 -11.55 -11.95
N ALA A 114 11.19 -10.39 -11.47
CA ALA A 114 10.73 -10.20 -10.10
C ALA A 114 9.38 -9.49 -10.09
N LYS A 115 8.42 -10.04 -9.34
CA LYS A 115 7.09 -9.47 -9.22
C LYS A 115 7.11 -8.31 -8.22
N PRO A 116 6.40 -7.20 -8.49
CA PRO A 116 6.24 -6.15 -7.50
C PRO A 116 5.50 -6.67 -6.26
N SER A 117 5.85 -6.12 -5.10
CA SER A 117 5.07 -6.27 -3.87
C SER A 117 3.65 -5.71 -4.02
N LEU A 118 2.77 -6.00 -3.05
CA LEU A 118 1.48 -5.34 -3.02
C LEU A 118 1.66 -3.82 -2.82
N PRO A 119 1.02 -2.97 -3.65
CA PRO A 119 1.13 -1.53 -3.52
C PRO A 119 0.51 -1.04 -2.22
N LEU A 120 1.27 -0.26 -1.45
CA LEU A 120 0.83 0.37 -0.22
C LEU A 120 0.46 1.82 -0.50
N VAL A 121 -0.76 2.21 -0.14
CA VAL A 121 -1.23 3.60 -0.27
C VAL A 121 -1.24 4.27 1.10
N SER A 122 -0.52 5.37 1.23
CA SER A 122 -0.51 6.26 2.39
C SER A 122 -1.20 7.59 2.08
N GLY A 123 -1.74 8.25 3.11
CA GLY A 123 -2.38 9.56 3.03
C GLY A 123 -1.74 10.54 4.01
N PRO A 124 -2.33 11.73 4.21
CA PRO A 124 -1.81 12.73 5.13
C PRO A 124 -1.88 12.26 6.59
N GLU A 125 -0.97 12.78 7.42
CA GLU A 125 -0.93 12.48 8.87
C GLU A 125 -2.16 13.05 9.60
N GLN A 126 -2.61 14.23 9.19
CA GLN A 126 -3.78 14.90 9.74
C GLN A 126 -4.95 14.87 8.76
N ARG A 127 -6.16 14.83 9.30
CA ARG A 127 -7.39 14.93 8.51
C ARG A 127 -7.51 16.34 7.92
N ALA A 128 -7.96 16.42 6.68
CA ALA A 128 -8.22 17.65 5.96
C ALA A 128 -9.73 17.86 5.76
N MET A 129 -10.10 19.13 5.59
CA MET A 129 -11.47 19.58 5.37
C MET A 129 -11.88 19.47 3.89
N PRO A 130 -13.19 19.42 3.59
CA PRO A 130 -13.69 19.57 2.23
C PRO A 130 -13.10 20.81 1.54
N GLY A 131 -12.74 20.66 0.26
CA GLY A 131 -12.11 21.69 -0.56
C GLY A 131 -10.58 21.75 -0.45
N GLN A 132 -9.97 21.14 0.58
CA GLN A 132 -8.50 21.07 0.68
C GLN A 132 -7.94 19.98 -0.24
N SER A 133 -6.81 20.28 -0.89
CA SER A 133 -6.06 19.33 -1.71
C SER A 133 -4.87 18.78 -0.93
N VAL A 134 -4.82 17.45 -0.75
CA VAL A 134 -3.80 16.76 0.05
C VAL A 134 -3.14 15.62 -0.73
N PRO A 135 -1.85 15.31 -0.45
CA PRO A 135 -1.12 14.27 -1.15
C PRO A 135 -1.45 12.87 -0.64
N PHE A 136 -1.50 11.90 -1.55
CA PHE A 136 -1.52 10.48 -1.27
C PHE A 136 -0.40 9.81 -2.05
N THR A 137 0.29 8.85 -1.42
CA THR A 137 1.47 8.20 -2.01
C THR A 137 1.23 6.70 -2.11
N CYS A 138 1.56 6.13 -3.27
CA CYS A 138 1.54 4.70 -3.52
C CYS A 138 2.96 4.21 -3.72
N THR A 139 3.38 3.23 -2.93
CA THR A 139 4.71 2.62 -3.03
C THR A 139 4.61 1.13 -3.32
N THR A 140 5.46 0.64 -4.20
CA THR A 140 5.65 -0.80 -4.46
C THR A 140 7.10 -1.07 -4.82
N GLY A 141 7.59 -2.27 -4.52
CA GLY A 141 9.02 -2.58 -4.67
C GLY A 141 9.34 -4.00 -5.07
N GLY A 142 10.64 -4.23 -5.29
CA GLY A 142 11.23 -5.53 -5.57
C GLY A 142 10.89 -6.10 -6.95
N PHE A 143 10.57 -5.26 -7.94
CA PHE A 143 10.21 -5.73 -9.27
C PHE A 143 11.36 -5.62 -10.28
N PHE A 144 11.29 -6.47 -11.30
CA PHE A 144 12.20 -6.48 -12.44
C PHE A 144 11.49 -7.16 -13.62
N PRO A 145 11.50 -6.61 -14.84
CA PRO A 145 12.32 -5.49 -15.36
C PRO A 145 11.85 -4.09 -14.91
N LYS A 146 12.47 -3.02 -15.43
CA LYS A 146 12.26 -1.64 -14.98
C LYS A 146 10.88 -1.08 -15.36
N GLU A 147 10.33 -1.52 -16.49
CA GLU A 147 9.10 -0.98 -17.06
C GLU A 147 7.88 -1.34 -16.21
N ILE A 148 7.27 -0.33 -15.57
CA ILE A 148 6.10 -0.47 -14.71
C ILE A 148 5.06 0.61 -15.01
N GLY A 149 3.78 0.23 -14.96
CA GLY A 149 2.66 1.15 -15.08
C GLY A 149 2.01 1.40 -13.71
N VAL A 150 1.79 2.67 -13.37
CA VAL A 150 1.06 3.07 -12.15
C VAL A 150 -0.11 3.96 -12.55
N LYS A 151 -1.33 3.60 -12.14
CA LYS A 151 -2.55 4.37 -12.40
C LYS A 151 -3.30 4.63 -11.11
N TRP A 152 -3.94 5.79 -11.03
CA TRP A 152 -4.76 6.16 -9.89
C TRP A 152 -6.22 6.23 -10.26
N PHE A 153 -7.08 5.84 -9.34
CA PHE A 153 -8.52 5.94 -9.47
C PHE A 153 -9.13 6.43 -8.17
N LYS A 154 -10.10 7.34 -8.26
CA LYS A 154 -11.04 7.61 -7.18
C LYS A 154 -12.27 6.78 -7.44
N ASN A 155 -12.50 5.78 -6.60
CA ASN A 155 -13.47 4.72 -6.83
C ASN A 155 -13.17 3.97 -8.14
N ARG A 156 -13.83 4.34 -9.24
CA ARG A 156 -13.60 3.79 -10.59
C ARG A 156 -13.11 4.85 -11.59
N ASP A 157 -13.11 6.11 -11.20
CA ASP A 157 -12.82 7.22 -12.10
C ASP A 157 -11.31 7.44 -12.16
N PRO A 158 -10.70 7.45 -13.37
CA PRO A 158 -9.26 7.60 -13.52
C PRO A 158 -8.81 9.01 -13.09
N MET A 159 -7.62 9.07 -12.50
CA MET A 159 -7.00 10.30 -12.03
C MET A 159 -5.65 10.53 -12.70
N SER A 160 -5.34 11.81 -12.92
CA SER A 160 -3.98 12.22 -13.30
C SER A 160 -3.12 12.38 -12.05
N ALA A 161 -1.93 11.79 -12.07
CA ALA A 161 -0.99 11.80 -10.96
C ALA A 161 0.36 12.37 -11.42
N GLN A 162 1.23 12.67 -10.45
CA GLN A 162 2.59 13.08 -10.74
C GLN A 162 3.38 11.90 -11.33
N LEU A 163 4.42 12.22 -12.11
CA LEU A 163 5.27 11.21 -12.71
C LEU A 163 5.88 10.29 -11.63
N PRO A 164 5.70 8.96 -11.72
CA PRO A 164 6.24 8.05 -10.73
C PRO A 164 7.76 8.16 -10.62
N GLN A 165 8.26 8.14 -9.40
CA GLN A 165 9.68 8.16 -9.08
C GLN A 165 10.15 6.71 -8.95
N LEU A 166 11.07 6.29 -9.83
CA LEU A 166 11.71 4.98 -9.74
C LEU A 166 13.02 5.08 -8.96
N THR A 167 13.24 4.13 -8.06
CA THR A 167 14.49 3.95 -7.34
C THR A 167 15.02 2.53 -7.52
N GLU A 168 16.34 2.39 -7.58
CA GLU A 168 16.98 1.07 -7.59
C GLU A 168 17.11 0.57 -6.14
N TRP A 169 16.73 -0.68 -5.89
CA TRP A 169 16.70 -1.35 -4.58
C TRP A 169 17.46 -2.68 -4.71
N PRO A 170 18.13 -3.18 -3.63
CA PRO A 170 19.49 -3.75 -3.71
C PRO A 170 19.70 -4.65 -4.93
N VAL A 171 20.72 -4.31 -5.71
CA VAL A 171 21.20 -4.96 -6.95
C VAL A 171 20.09 -5.29 -7.94
N LYS A 172 19.88 -4.40 -8.93
CA LYS A 172 19.04 -4.64 -10.12
C LYS A 172 17.55 -4.91 -9.89
N SER A 173 17.01 -4.72 -8.70
CA SER A 173 15.55 -4.63 -8.51
C SER A 173 15.12 -3.17 -8.44
N TYR A 174 13.85 -2.90 -8.73
CA TYR A 174 13.30 -1.55 -8.75
C TYR A 174 12.17 -1.39 -7.73
N ASN A 175 12.08 -0.17 -7.21
CA ASN A 175 10.95 0.33 -6.47
C ASN A 175 10.35 1.53 -7.21
N VAL A 176 9.06 1.77 -7.02
CA VAL A 176 8.37 2.93 -7.55
C VAL A 176 7.51 3.57 -6.48
N SER A 177 7.54 4.91 -6.46
CA SER A 177 6.68 5.76 -5.65
C SER A 177 5.91 6.69 -6.57
N SER A 178 4.59 6.75 -6.46
CA SER A 178 3.74 7.69 -7.19
C SER A 178 2.92 8.49 -6.19
N THR A 179 2.77 9.79 -6.42
CA THR A 179 1.97 10.67 -5.57
C THR A 179 0.88 11.34 -6.39
N VAL A 180 -0.29 11.47 -5.79
CA VAL A 180 -1.45 12.16 -6.37
C VAL A 180 -2.04 13.15 -5.38
N MET A 181 -2.39 14.33 -5.89
CA MET A 181 -3.10 15.36 -5.11
C MET A 181 -4.60 15.13 -5.25
N VAL A 182 -5.30 15.03 -4.13
CA VAL A 182 -6.75 14.82 -4.11
C VAL A 182 -7.42 15.94 -3.34
N THR A 183 -8.31 16.66 -4.02
CA THR A 183 -9.22 17.62 -3.38
C THR A 183 -10.37 16.86 -2.74
N LEU A 184 -10.39 16.83 -1.40
CA LEU A 184 -11.40 16.10 -0.65
C LEU A 184 -12.76 16.81 -0.72
N GLN A 185 -13.83 16.05 -0.82
CA GLN A 185 -15.21 16.55 -0.84
C GLN A 185 -16.01 15.95 0.32
N LYS A 186 -17.11 16.60 0.68
CA LYS A 186 -18.02 16.13 1.73
C LYS A 186 -18.53 14.71 1.48
N ASP A 187 -18.78 14.39 0.21
CA ASP A 187 -19.29 13.07 -0.22
C ASP A 187 -18.21 11.97 -0.24
N ASP A 188 -16.94 12.29 0.09
CA ASP A 188 -15.83 11.33 0.05
C ASP A 188 -15.75 10.41 1.27
N VAL A 189 -16.67 10.52 2.22
CA VAL A 189 -16.70 9.67 3.41
C VAL A 189 -16.74 8.18 3.06
N ARG A 190 -17.39 7.79 1.95
CA ARG A 190 -17.43 6.40 1.46
C ARG A 190 -16.58 6.19 0.21
N SER A 191 -15.82 7.19 -0.22
CA SER A 191 -14.93 7.11 -1.36
C SER A 191 -13.64 6.40 -1.00
N GLN A 192 -13.10 5.67 -1.97
CA GLN A 192 -11.84 4.96 -1.87
C GLN A 192 -10.89 5.42 -2.97
N LEU A 193 -9.64 5.64 -2.60
CA LEU A 193 -8.55 5.83 -3.54
C LEU A 193 -7.91 4.47 -3.88
N VAL A 194 -7.67 4.22 -5.16
CA VAL A 194 -7.09 2.98 -5.67
C VAL A 194 -5.84 3.30 -6.48
N CYS A 195 -4.71 2.72 -6.09
CA CYS A 195 -3.50 2.68 -6.89
C CYS A 195 -3.42 1.33 -7.60
N GLU A 196 -3.41 1.33 -8.92
CA GLU A 196 -3.27 0.13 -9.75
C GLU A 196 -1.86 0.05 -10.34
N VAL A 197 -1.19 -1.07 -10.10
CA VAL A 197 0.16 -1.36 -10.58
C VAL A 197 0.10 -2.45 -11.64
N GLN A 198 0.63 -2.14 -12.82
CA GLN A 198 0.73 -3.02 -13.97
C GLN A 198 2.20 -3.33 -14.23
N HIS A 199 2.55 -4.60 -14.39
CA HIS A 199 3.92 -5.03 -14.64
C HIS A 199 3.90 -6.32 -15.47
N SER A 200 4.88 -6.54 -16.34
CA SER A 200 4.90 -7.66 -17.30
C SER A 200 4.88 -9.04 -16.65
N THR A 201 5.33 -9.13 -15.39
CA THR A 201 5.39 -10.37 -14.61
C THR A 201 4.07 -10.72 -13.91
N LEU A 202 3.05 -9.86 -14.03
CA LEU A 202 1.78 -10.02 -13.35
C LEU A 202 0.70 -10.51 -14.34
N PRO A 203 -0.07 -11.56 -14.00
CA PRO A 203 -1.19 -11.98 -14.83
C PRO A 203 -2.38 -10.99 -14.77
N ALA A 204 -2.46 -10.20 -13.69
CA ALA A 204 -3.46 -9.16 -13.50
C ALA A 204 -2.86 -8.01 -12.66
N PRO A 205 -3.37 -6.77 -12.80
CA PRO A 205 -2.85 -5.63 -12.04
C PRO A 205 -3.00 -5.79 -10.53
N LEU A 206 -1.99 -5.38 -9.78
CA LEU A 206 -2.09 -5.27 -8.31
C LEU A 206 -2.79 -3.97 -7.93
N ARG A 207 -3.57 -3.98 -6.84
CA ARG A 207 -4.36 -2.82 -6.41
C ARG A 207 -4.16 -2.52 -4.93
N GLY A 208 -3.69 -1.32 -4.65
CA GLY A 208 -3.55 -0.74 -3.33
C GLY A 208 -4.73 0.18 -3.07
N ARG A 209 -5.27 0.17 -1.85
CA ARG A 209 -6.52 0.87 -1.55
C ARG A 209 -6.38 1.71 -0.28
N TYR A 210 -6.98 2.90 -0.30
CA TYR A 210 -7.04 3.80 0.85
C TYR A 210 -8.45 4.39 0.99
N GLN A 211 -9.05 4.28 2.17
CA GLN A 211 -10.36 4.88 2.44
C GLN A 211 -10.20 6.38 2.71
N LEU A 212 -10.80 7.25 1.89
CA LEU A 212 -10.69 8.70 2.07
C LEU A 212 -11.31 9.16 3.40
N SER A 213 -12.21 8.36 3.96
CA SER A 213 -12.72 8.48 5.32
C SER A 213 -11.64 8.55 6.41
N ARG A 214 -10.40 8.12 6.17
CA ARG A 214 -9.30 8.24 7.13
C ARG A 214 -8.62 9.61 7.09
N ALA A 215 -8.69 10.29 5.95
CA ALA A 215 -8.08 11.59 5.71
C ALA A 215 -9.08 12.75 5.73
N LEU A 216 -10.38 12.49 5.72
CA LEU A 216 -11.43 13.52 5.68
C LEU A 216 -11.94 13.87 7.07
N ARG A 217 -12.17 15.17 7.32
CA ARG A 217 -13.00 15.69 8.41
C ARG A 217 -14.00 16.69 7.87
N VAL A 218 -15.29 16.44 8.08
CA VAL A 218 -16.38 17.36 7.73
C VAL A 218 -16.88 18.02 9.02
N PRO A 219 -16.66 19.33 9.22
CA PRO A 219 -17.20 20.06 10.36
C PRO A 219 -18.74 20.07 10.37
N PRO A 220 -19.39 20.08 11.54
CA PRO A 220 -20.85 20.14 11.63
C PRO A 220 -21.41 21.50 11.22
N SER A 221 -22.60 21.49 10.60
CA SER A 221 -23.49 22.64 10.60
C SER A 221 -24.31 22.61 11.89
N VAL A 222 -24.13 23.60 12.77
CA VAL A 222 -24.75 23.62 14.10
C VAL A 222 -25.84 24.67 14.18
N GLU A 223 -26.96 24.29 14.78
CA GLU A 223 -28.12 25.13 15.01
C GLU A 223 -28.61 24.95 16.45
N VAL A 224 -28.81 26.05 17.18
CA VAL A 224 -29.34 26.05 18.55
C VAL A 224 -30.69 26.74 18.55
N ARG A 225 -31.72 26.07 19.06
CA ARG A 225 -33.10 26.58 19.12
C ARG A 225 -33.71 26.35 20.50
N ALA A 226 -34.60 27.24 20.91
CA ALA A 226 -35.39 27.13 22.13
C ALA A 226 -36.87 26.93 21.77
N GLU A 227 -37.50 25.89 22.31
CA GLU A 227 -38.90 25.57 22.06
C GLU A 227 -39.63 25.24 23.39
N PRO A 228 -40.73 25.93 23.74
CA PRO A 228 -41.26 27.14 23.09
C PRO A 228 -40.38 28.38 23.35
N SER A 229 -40.45 29.39 22.49
CA SER A 229 -39.80 30.68 22.68
C SER A 229 -40.62 31.80 22.00
N PRO A 230 -41.06 32.84 22.73
CA PRO A 230 -40.90 33.05 24.18
C PRO A 230 -41.71 32.04 25.03
N VAL A 231 -41.26 31.78 26.24
CA VAL A 231 -41.86 30.81 27.19
C VAL A 231 -42.52 31.52 28.39
N GLU A 232 -43.60 30.98 28.95
CA GLU A 232 -44.22 31.55 30.16
C GLU A 232 -43.33 31.39 31.40
N VAL A 233 -43.48 32.31 32.37
CA VAL A 233 -42.79 32.25 33.66
C VAL A 233 -43.09 30.92 34.36
N ASN A 234 -42.05 30.33 34.98
CA ASN A 234 -42.08 29.05 35.69
C ASN A 234 -42.41 27.81 34.83
N LYS A 235 -42.45 27.94 33.51
CA LYS A 235 -42.48 26.78 32.60
C LYS A 235 -41.07 26.34 32.24
N THR A 236 -40.96 25.12 31.73
CA THR A 236 -39.71 24.57 31.21
C THR A 236 -39.62 24.85 29.72
N VAL A 237 -38.43 25.28 29.27
CA VAL A 237 -38.08 25.40 27.85
C VAL A 237 -37.04 24.35 27.50
N THR A 238 -37.16 23.78 26.31
CA THR A 238 -36.15 22.85 25.78
C THR A 238 -35.24 23.58 24.81
N PHE A 239 -33.95 23.62 25.12
CA PHE A 239 -32.92 24.04 24.18
C PHE A 239 -32.41 22.83 23.42
N THR A 240 -32.49 22.87 22.09
CA THR A 240 -31.96 21.84 21.20
C THR A 240 -30.75 22.36 20.45
N CYS A 241 -29.61 21.71 20.63
CA CYS A 241 -28.41 21.87 19.79
C CYS A 241 -28.41 20.76 18.75
N HIS A 242 -28.56 21.12 17.49
CA HIS A 242 -28.65 20.22 16.36
C HIS A 242 -27.40 20.36 15.49
N MET A 243 -26.53 19.35 15.52
CA MET A 243 -25.33 19.26 14.70
C MET A 243 -25.64 18.37 13.49
N LYS A 244 -25.54 18.92 12.30
CA LYS A 244 -25.89 18.26 11.04
C LYS A 244 -24.65 18.01 10.20
N GLU A 245 -24.68 16.90 9.46
CA GLU A 245 -23.81 16.58 8.35
C GLU A 245 -22.29 16.62 8.64
N PHE A 246 -21.87 16.02 9.76
CA PHE A 246 -20.46 15.97 10.17
C PHE A 246 -19.81 14.60 10.00
N TYR A 247 -18.47 14.57 9.99
CA TYR A 247 -17.67 13.34 9.99
C TYR A 247 -16.25 13.61 10.52
N PRO A 248 -15.64 12.75 11.36
CA PRO A 248 -16.15 11.47 11.86
C PRO A 248 -17.21 11.64 12.95
N ALA A 249 -17.79 10.53 13.41
CA ALA A 249 -18.81 10.51 14.47
C ALA A 249 -18.31 10.95 15.86
N ASN A 250 -16.99 11.08 16.05
CA ASN A 250 -16.40 11.47 17.32
C ASN A 250 -16.77 12.93 17.66
N MET A 251 -17.67 13.11 18.62
CA MET A 251 -18.23 14.40 19.00
C MET A 251 -18.56 14.42 20.49
N SER A 252 -18.15 15.49 21.17
CA SER A 252 -18.57 15.80 22.54
C SER A 252 -19.26 17.15 22.59
N VAL A 253 -20.32 17.22 23.40
CA VAL A 253 -21.17 18.40 23.54
C VAL A 253 -21.40 18.66 25.02
N SER A 254 -21.18 19.90 25.46
CA SER A 254 -21.53 20.38 26.79
C SER A 254 -22.40 21.63 26.72
N TRP A 255 -23.08 21.93 27.81
CA TRP A 255 -24.00 23.06 27.90
C TRP A 255 -23.55 24.02 28.99
N LEU A 256 -23.66 25.32 28.72
CA LEU A 256 -23.39 26.39 29.67
C LEU A 256 -24.60 27.33 29.76
N GLU A 257 -24.96 27.76 30.97
CA GLU A 257 -25.88 28.88 31.23
C GLU A 257 -25.05 30.06 31.76
N ASN A 258 -25.01 31.17 31.00
CA ASN A 258 -24.21 32.35 31.35
C ASN A 258 -22.73 32.02 31.70
N GLY A 259 -22.17 30.99 31.04
CA GLY A 259 -20.80 30.52 31.26
C GLY A 259 -20.64 29.43 32.33
N VAL A 260 -21.69 29.09 33.09
CA VAL A 260 -21.67 28.04 34.11
C VAL A 260 -22.16 26.72 33.53
N GLU A 261 -21.43 25.62 33.78
CA GLU A 261 -21.74 24.30 33.22
C GLU A 261 -23.05 23.72 33.74
N ILE A 262 -23.88 23.21 32.82
CA ILE A 262 -25.10 22.47 33.11
C ILE A 262 -24.80 20.98 32.99
N LYS A 263 -25.00 20.23 34.07
CA LYS A 263 -24.86 18.77 34.05
C LYS A 263 -26.05 18.14 33.34
N VAL A 264 -25.80 17.43 32.24
CA VAL A 264 -26.83 16.73 31.47
C VAL A 264 -26.52 15.24 31.45
N GLU A 265 -27.47 14.41 31.89
CA GLU A 265 -27.31 12.95 31.97
C GLU A 265 -27.60 12.23 30.64
N ASN A 266 -28.36 12.86 29.73
CA ASN A 266 -28.78 12.22 28.48
C ASN A 266 -27.67 12.18 27.41
N ILE A 267 -27.15 10.98 27.16
CA ILE A 267 -26.12 10.70 26.13
C ILE A 267 -26.76 10.16 24.85
N SER A 268 -27.24 11.04 23.96
CA SER A 268 -27.67 10.64 22.61
C SER A 268 -26.47 10.31 21.70
N ARG A 269 -26.55 9.19 20.98
CA ARG A 269 -25.52 8.81 19.99
C ARG A 269 -25.79 9.48 18.64
N PRO A 270 -24.76 9.84 17.86
CA PRO A 270 -24.96 10.32 16.50
C PRO A 270 -25.68 9.28 15.63
N SER A 271 -26.62 9.73 14.80
CA SER A 271 -27.25 8.92 13.77
C SER A 271 -26.52 9.12 12.44
N GLU A 272 -26.36 8.03 11.68
CA GLU A 272 -25.73 8.07 10.36
C GLU A 272 -26.75 8.51 9.31
N LEU A 273 -26.39 9.54 8.54
CA LEU A 273 -27.09 10.04 7.37
C LEU A 273 -26.62 9.33 6.10
N PRO A 274 -27.38 9.44 4.99
CA PRO A 274 -26.89 9.00 3.68
C PRO A 274 -25.49 9.53 3.37
N ARG A 275 -24.73 8.75 2.58
CA ARG A 275 -23.32 9.05 2.22
C ARG A 275 -22.31 8.98 3.37
N GLY A 276 -22.75 8.61 4.58
CA GLY A 276 -21.87 8.30 5.72
C GLY A 276 -21.58 9.47 6.66
N LEU A 277 -22.26 10.60 6.46
CA LEU A 277 -22.22 11.73 7.39
C LEU A 277 -23.05 11.41 8.64
N PHE A 278 -22.90 12.21 9.68
CA PHE A 278 -23.64 12.05 10.93
C PHE A 278 -24.47 13.28 11.25
N GLU A 279 -25.57 13.07 11.98
CA GLU A 279 -26.26 14.11 12.71
C GLU A 279 -26.35 13.76 14.20
N LEU A 280 -26.48 14.77 15.04
CA LEU A 280 -26.64 14.62 16.48
C LEU A 280 -27.56 15.71 16.99
N ARG A 281 -28.49 15.34 17.88
CA ARG A 281 -29.31 16.29 18.62
C ARG A 281 -29.05 16.13 20.11
N ARG A 282 -28.73 17.24 20.76
CA ARG A 282 -28.57 17.33 22.20
C ARG A 282 -29.56 18.33 22.74
N GLN A 283 -30.16 17.98 23.87
CA GLN A 283 -31.19 18.79 24.49
C GLN A 283 -30.83 19.06 25.95
N VAL A 284 -31.18 20.25 26.40
CA VAL A 284 -31.16 20.62 27.81
C VAL A 284 -32.46 21.34 28.14
N GLU A 285 -33.05 20.97 29.27
CA GLU A 285 -34.25 21.60 29.79
C GLU A 285 -33.84 22.66 30.82
N VAL A 286 -34.41 23.86 30.71
CA VAL A 286 -34.15 24.97 31.63
C VAL A 286 -35.49 25.52 32.12
N GLN A 287 -35.62 25.71 33.43
CA GLN A 287 -36.80 26.35 34.00
C GLN A 287 -36.72 27.87 33.83
N ALA A 288 -37.78 28.49 33.30
CA ALA A 288 -37.85 29.92 33.01
C ALA A 288 -38.28 30.73 34.24
N THR A 289 -37.36 31.00 35.17
CA THR A 289 -37.59 31.94 36.28
C THR A 289 -37.39 33.38 35.81
N GLU A 290 -38.02 34.36 36.48
CA GLU A 290 -37.88 35.79 36.11
C GLU A 290 -36.41 36.24 36.05
N GLU A 291 -35.60 35.77 36.99
CA GLU A 291 -34.15 36.04 37.07
C GLU A 291 -33.37 35.53 35.85
N LYS A 292 -33.89 34.50 35.17
CA LYS A 292 -33.24 33.87 34.02
C LYS A 292 -33.65 34.49 32.69
N ASN A 293 -34.56 35.47 32.66
CA ASN A 293 -34.93 36.15 31.42
C ASN A 293 -33.71 36.85 30.80
N GLY A 294 -33.43 36.58 29.52
CA GLY A 294 -32.24 37.06 28.83
C GLY A 294 -30.97 36.22 29.06
N SER A 295 -31.06 35.09 29.79
CA SER A 295 -29.92 34.19 29.98
C SER A 295 -29.46 33.59 28.66
N THR A 296 -28.14 33.49 28.48
CA THR A 296 -27.51 32.90 27.31
C THR A 296 -27.23 31.43 27.56
N ILE A 297 -27.92 30.57 26.81
CA ILE A 297 -27.69 29.12 26.82
C ILE A 297 -26.76 28.78 25.67
N THR A 298 -25.60 28.19 26.00
CA THR A 298 -24.52 27.91 25.05
C THR A 298 -24.27 26.41 24.94
N CYS A 299 -24.33 25.90 23.71
CA CYS A 299 -23.87 24.58 23.31
C CYS A 299 -22.40 24.67 22.89
N VAL A 300 -21.51 23.99 23.63
CA VAL A 300 -20.08 23.91 23.33
C VAL A 300 -19.83 22.60 22.60
N VAL A 301 -19.39 22.69 21.34
CA VAL A 301 -19.19 21.53 20.46
C VAL A 301 -17.70 21.31 20.25
N VAL A 302 -17.24 20.09 20.52
CA VAL A 302 -15.90 19.61 20.21
C VAL A 302 -16.03 18.44 19.24
N HIS A 303 -15.54 18.65 18.01
CA HIS A 303 -15.61 17.65 16.94
C HIS A 303 -14.22 17.10 16.64
N ASP A 304 -14.06 15.77 16.73
CA ASP A 304 -12.81 15.08 16.38
C ASP A 304 -11.55 15.68 17.03
N ALA A 305 -11.64 15.94 18.34
CA ALA A 305 -10.60 16.56 19.18
C ALA A 305 -10.09 17.92 18.68
N GLN A 306 -10.91 18.66 17.93
CA GLN A 306 -10.62 20.06 17.58
C GLN A 306 -10.90 21.02 18.73
N ALA A 307 -10.51 22.28 18.54
CA ALA A 307 -10.85 23.34 19.46
C ALA A 307 -12.38 23.45 19.64
N PRO A 308 -12.87 23.73 20.86
CA PRO A 308 -14.29 23.91 21.12
C PRO A 308 -14.85 25.12 20.37
N VAL A 309 -16.08 24.97 19.84
CA VAL A 309 -16.83 26.04 19.19
C VAL A 309 -18.16 26.25 19.92
N ASN A 310 -18.49 27.49 20.22
CA ASN A 310 -19.66 27.86 21.00
C ASN A 310 -20.81 28.32 20.09
N TYR A 311 -22.00 27.80 20.36
CA TYR A 311 -23.23 28.20 19.69
C TYR A 311 -24.28 28.52 20.75
N SER A 312 -24.95 29.66 20.65
CA SER A 312 -25.80 30.15 21.74
C SER A 312 -27.19 30.54 21.27
N ALA A 313 -28.17 30.40 22.17
CA ALA A 313 -29.50 30.96 22.04
C ALA A 313 -29.90 31.64 23.36
N ILE A 314 -30.82 32.59 23.28
CA ILE A 314 -31.26 33.38 24.45
C ILE A 314 -32.59 32.83 24.96
N LEU A 315 -32.70 32.75 26.28
CA LEU A 315 -33.96 32.47 26.97
C LEU A 315 -34.83 33.72 27.02
N TRP A 316 -35.98 33.69 26.35
CA TRP A 316 -36.97 34.77 26.37
C TRP A 316 -38.23 34.35 27.10
N ILE A 317 -38.66 35.15 28.06
CA ILE A 317 -39.90 34.94 28.80
C ILE A 317 -41.00 35.85 28.27
N SER A 318 -42.18 35.30 28.00
CA SER A 318 -43.36 36.08 27.58
C SER A 318 -43.87 36.90 28.76
N ASN A 319 -44.00 38.22 28.57
CA ASN A 319 -44.50 39.11 29.60
C ASN A 319 -46.04 39.13 29.58
N PRO A 320 -46.76 38.70 30.64
CA PRO A 320 -48.22 38.74 30.67
C PRO A 320 -48.79 40.17 30.77
N ALA A 321 -47.95 41.20 30.93
CA ALA A 321 -48.36 42.59 31.13
C ALA A 321 -48.42 43.45 29.85
N GLN A 322 -48.37 42.85 28.66
CA GLN A 322 -48.60 43.53 27.37
C GLN A 322 -49.67 42.79 26.56
N GLU A 323 -50.92 42.94 27.00
CA GLU A 323 -52.14 42.87 26.16
C GLU A 323 -52.96 44.14 26.39
#